data_AF-X1REL1-F1
#
_entry.id   AF-X1REL1-F1
#
_cell.length_a   1.000
_cell.length_b   1.000
_cell.length_c   1.000
_cell.angle_alpha   90.00
_cell.angle_beta   90.00
_cell.angle_gamma   90.00
#
_symmetry.space_group_name_H-M   'P 1'
#
loop_
_entity.id
_entity.type
_entity.pdbx_description
1 polymer ?
#
loop_
_entity_poly.entity_id
_entity_poly.type
_entity_poly.pdbx_seq_one_letter_code
_entity_poly.pdbx_strand_id
1 'polypeptide(L)' 'MAKKGPWIRVRKPISKYPETPQQRNVRIGGAMIRARCKGLKDKGFTNCRSEVLQCAFHEDKCDIELKELKDEVKEKIEGT' A
#
# COMPACT_ATOMS: atom_id res chain seq x y z
N MET A 1 -5.77 -49.12 -5.52
CA MET A 1 -5.75 -47.80 -6.19
C MET A 1 -5.68 -46.71 -5.13
N ALA A 2 -4.49 -46.15 -4.90
CA ALA A 2 -4.30 -45.10 -3.89
C ALA A 2 -4.98 -43.80 -4.36
N LYS A 3 -6.03 -43.38 -3.67
CA LYS A 3 -6.70 -42.09 -3.91
C LYS A 3 -5.71 -40.97 -3.63
N LYS A 4 -5.25 -40.27 -4.68
CA LYS A 4 -4.47 -39.05 -4.56
C LYS A 4 -5.36 -37.99 -3.91
N GLY A 5 -5.18 -37.75 -2.62
CA GLY A 5 -5.85 -36.67 -1.91
C GLY A 5 -5.52 -35.31 -2.55
N PRO A 6 -6.38 -34.30 -2.36
CA PRO A 6 -6.14 -32.96 -2.89
C PRO A 6 -4.82 -32.41 -2.33
N TRP A 7 -3.96 -31.90 -3.22
CA TRP A 7 -2.74 -31.19 -2.85
C TRP A 7 -3.11 -29.85 -2.19
N ILE A 8 -3.38 -29.87 -0.89
CA ILE A 8 -3.66 -28.67 -0.12
C ILE A 8 -2.34 -27.89 -0.02
N ARG A 9 -2.20 -26.81 -0.80
CA ARG A 9 -1.12 -25.84 -0.63
C ARG A 9 -1.30 -25.13 0.70
N VAL A 10 -0.66 -25.66 1.75
CA VAL A 10 -0.57 -25.00 3.06
C VAL A 10 0.11 -23.65 2.84
N ARG A 11 -0.64 -22.56 2.95
CA ARG A 11 -0.07 -21.21 2.90
C ARG A 11 0.81 -21.05 4.13
N LYS A 12 2.09 -20.77 3.92
CA LYS A 12 3.03 -20.53 5.04
C LYS A 12 2.50 -19.36 5.90
N PRO A 13 2.65 -19.44 7.23
CA PRO A 13 2.30 -18.33 8.12
C PRO A 13 3.12 -17.10 7.74
N ILE A 14 2.54 -15.91 7.95
CA ILE A 14 3.23 -14.62 7.81
C ILE A 14 4.52 -14.70 8.64
N SER A 15 5.66 -14.56 7.96
CA SER A 15 6.97 -14.74 8.61
C SER A 15 7.22 -13.66 9.66
N LYS A 16 7.88 -14.02 10.77
CA LYS A 16 8.30 -13.10 11.86
C LYS A 16 9.35 -12.05 11.45
N TYR A 17 9.58 -11.84 10.16
CA TYR A 17 10.55 -10.85 9.70
C TYR A 17 9.98 -9.44 9.87
N PRO A 18 10.83 -8.48 10.26
CA PRO A 18 10.41 -7.08 10.30
C PRO A 18 9.95 -6.64 8.90
N GLU A 19 8.94 -5.78 8.88
CA GLU A 19 8.40 -5.22 7.64
C GLU A 19 9.50 -4.47 6.88
N THR A 20 9.66 -4.76 5.59
CA THR A 20 10.68 -4.08 4.79
C THR A 20 10.27 -2.63 4.52
N PRO A 21 11.22 -1.70 4.29
CA PRO A 21 10.89 -0.32 3.93
C PRO A 21 9.96 -0.21 2.72
N GLN A 22 10.11 -1.10 1.74
CA GLN A 22 9.23 -1.17 0.58
C GLN A 22 7.80 -1.57 0.97
N GLN A 23 7.64 -2.54 1.86
CA GLN A 23 6.32 -2.94 2.36
C GLN A 23 5.63 -1.81 3.12
N ARG A 24 6.37 -1.08 3.96
CA ARG A 24 5.88 0.10 4.67
C ARG A 24 5.41 1.19 3.70
N ASN A 25 6.18 1.47 2.65
CA ASN A 25 5.81 2.45 1.63
C ASN A 25 4.57 2.02 0.83
N VAL A 26 4.43 0.72 0.52
CA VAL A 26 3.22 0.17 -0.11
C VAL A 26 1.99 0.36 0.80
N ARG A 27 2.15 0.11 2.11
CA ARG A 27 1.08 0.28 3.09
C ARG A 27 0.62 1.73 3.19
N ILE A 28 1.57 2.67 3.28
CA ILE A 28 1.33 4.11 3.29
C ILE A 28 0.66 4.55 1.98
N GLY A 29 1.22 4.19 0.83
CA GLY A 29 0.66 4.54 -0.48
C GLY A 29 -0.77 4.02 -0.66
N GLY A 30 -1.06 2.79 -0.21
CA GLY A 30 -2.41 2.22 -0.24
C GLY A 30 -3.42 2.96 0.65
N ALA A 31 -2.97 3.49 1.79
CA ALA A 31 -3.80 4.33 2.65
C ALA A 31 -4.03 5.72 2.03
N MET A 32 -3.00 6.35 1.47
CA MET A 32 -3.10 7.61 0.75
C MET A 32 -4.04 7.51 -0.46
N ILE A 33 -3.99 6.42 -1.24
CA ILE A 33 -4.91 6.20 -2.38
C ILE A 33 -6.36 6.19 -1.90
N ARG A 34 -6.63 5.51 -0.78
CA ARG A 34 -7.98 5.43 -0.21
C ARG A 34 -8.49 6.77 0.31
N ALA A 35 -7.60 7.64 0.79
CA ALA A 35 -7.94 8.98 1.25
C ALA A 35 -8.14 9.94 0.07
N ARG A 36 -7.16 10.03 -0.84
CA ARG A 36 -7.11 11.05 -1.91
C ARG A 36 -7.90 10.67 -3.15
N CYS A 37 -7.83 9.41 -3.60
CA CYS A 37 -8.45 8.98 -4.86
C CYS A 37 -9.89 8.46 -4.70
N LYS A 38 -10.53 8.76 -3.56
CA LYS A 38 -11.88 8.27 -3.24
C LYS A 38 -12.91 8.86 -4.21
N GLY A 39 -13.73 8.00 -4.80
CA GLY A 39 -14.81 8.41 -5.72
C GLY A 39 -14.36 8.67 -7.16
N LEU A 40 -13.06 8.67 -7.44
CA LEU A 40 -12.54 8.73 -8.81
C LEU A 40 -12.74 7.39 -9.53
N LYS A 41 -12.99 7.45 -10.84
CA LYS A 41 -13.14 6.28 -11.72
C LYS A 41 -12.15 6.34 -12.89
N ASP A 42 -11.90 5.20 -13.50
CA ASP A 42 -11.16 5.04 -14.76
C ASP A 42 -9.82 5.79 -14.81
N LYS A 43 -9.66 6.71 -15.77
CA LYS A 43 -8.45 7.49 -15.99
C LYS A 43 -8.13 8.43 -14.82
N GLY A 44 -9.16 9.01 -14.20
CA GLY A 44 -8.99 9.89 -13.03
C GLY A 44 -8.42 9.13 -11.83
N PHE A 45 -8.92 7.92 -11.58
CA PHE A 45 -8.37 7.06 -10.53
C PHE A 45 -6.94 6.63 -10.84
N THR A 46 -6.65 6.32 -12.10
CA THR A 46 -5.32 5.85 -12.52
C THR A 46 -4.26 6.93 -12.36
N ASN A 47 -4.58 8.17 -12.74
CA ASN A 47 -3.68 9.32 -12.58
C ASN A 47 -3.43 9.63 -11.11
N CYS A 48 -4.49 9.77 -10.31
CA CYS A 48 -4.38 10.02 -8.88
C CYS A 48 -3.57 8.91 -8.17
N ARG A 49 -3.81 7.65 -8.53
CA ARG A 49 -3.03 6.52 -8.00
C ARG A 49 -1.55 6.64 -8.35
N SER A 50 -1.23 7.03 -9.58
CA SER A 50 0.16 7.20 -10.02
C SER A 50 0.86 8.30 -9.23
N GLU A 51 0.21 9.45 -9.05
CA GLU A 51 0.73 10.59 -8.26
C GLU A 51 0.98 10.21 -6.81
N VAL A 52 -0.01 9.57 -6.17
CA VAL A 52 0.11 9.10 -4.78
C VAL A 52 1.24 8.08 -4.63
N LEU A 53 1.37 7.13 -5.56
CA LEU A 53 2.45 6.15 -5.52
C LEU A 53 3.81 6.80 -5.74
N GLN A 54 3.92 7.78 -6.64
CA GLN A 54 5.17 8.52 -6.81
C GLN A 54 5.58 9.20 -5.51
N CYS A 55 4.68 9.91 -4.84
CA CYS A 55 4.96 10.52 -3.53
C CYS A 55 5.32 9.49 -2.43
N ALA A 56 4.65 8.33 -2.41
CA ALA A 56 4.89 7.30 -1.41
C ALA A 56 6.31 6.72 -1.49
N PHE A 57 6.86 6.60 -2.71
CA PHE A 57 8.20 6.04 -2.95
C PHE A 57 9.30 7.09 -3.15
N HIS A 58 8.95 8.30 -3.56
CA HIS A 58 9.86 9.39 -3.92
C HIS A 58 9.38 10.70 -3.28
N GLU A 59 10.01 11.13 -2.20
CA GLU A 59 9.63 12.35 -1.46
C GLU A 59 9.83 13.63 -2.27
N ASP A 60 10.78 13.61 -3.21
CA ASP A 60 11.08 14.68 -4.16
C ASP A 60 9.95 14.94 -5.17
N LYS A 61 9.06 13.97 -5.38
CA LYS A 61 7.94 14.03 -6.32
C LYS A 61 6.60 14.22 -5.64
N CYS A 62 6.61 14.65 -4.39
CA CYS A 62 5.40 14.82 -3.60
C CYS A 62 4.96 16.28 -3.60
N ASP A 63 3.73 16.53 -4.05
CA ASP A 63 3.08 17.83 -3.87
C ASP A 63 2.83 18.11 -2.39
N ILE A 64 2.71 19.39 -2.02
CA ILE A 64 2.54 19.84 -0.63
C ILE A 64 1.34 19.13 0.03
N GLU A 65 0.19 19.07 -0.65
CA GLU A 65 -1.01 18.38 -0.14
C GLU A 65 -0.79 16.88 0.08
N LEU A 66 -0.02 16.22 -0.80
CA LEU A 66 0.28 14.80 -0.68
C LEU A 66 1.28 14.53 0.44
N LYS A 67 2.16 15.49 0.73
CA LYS A 67 3.14 15.40 1.81
C LYS A 67 2.48 15.47 3.18
N GLU A 68 1.57 16.43 3.37
CA GLU A 68 0.75 16.53 4.59
C GLU A 68 -0.08 15.27 4.81
N LEU A 69 -0.72 14.75 3.76
CA LEU A 69 -1.48 13.50 3.82
C LEU A 69 -0.57 12.30 4.16
N LYS A 70 0.64 12.26 3.61
CA LYS A 70 1.62 11.19 3.89
C LYS A 70 2.02 11.20 5.36
N ASP A 71 2.30 12.36 5.93
CA ASP A 71 2.68 12.50 7.34
C ASP A 71 1.53 12.10 8.27
N GLU A 72 0.30 12.55 8.01
CA GLU A 72 -0.89 12.17 8.78
C GLU A 72 -1.15 10.65 8.74
N VAL A 73 -1.05 10.05 7.54
CA VAL A 73 -1.21 8.61 7.35
C VAL A 73 -0.10 7.84 8.05
N LYS A 74 1.13 8.33 8.01
CA LYS A 74 2.29 7.72 8.65
C LYS A 74 2.14 7.69 10.17
N GLU A 75 1.71 8.79 10.78
CA GLU A 75 1.42 8.85 12.23
C GLU A 75 0.32 7.86 12.63
N LYS A 76 -0.77 7.78 11.86
CA LYS A 76 -1.86 6.82 12.15
C LYS A 76 -1.42 5.37 12.05
N ILE A 77 -0.54 5.07 11.10
CA ILE A 77 -0.07 3.71 10.79
C ILE A 77 1.04 3.24 11.75
N GLU A 78 1.79 4.17 12.34
CA GLU A 78 2.92 3.88 13.22
C GLU A 78 2.58 4.09 14.70
N GLY A 79 1.53 4.87 14.99
CA GLY A 79 0.95 5.03 16.31
C GLY A 79 -0.08 3.94 16.69
N THR A 80 -0.36 3.00 15.79
CA THR A 80 -1.18 1.79 16.05
C THR A 80 -0.33 0.55 16.20
#